data_AF-A0A1X7JYN6-F1
#
_entry.id   AF-A0A1X7JYN6-F1
#
_cell.length_a   1.000
_cell.length_b   1.000
_cell.length_c   1.000
_cell.angle_alpha   90.00
_cell.angle_beta   90.00
_cell.angle_gamma   90.00
#
_symmetry.space_group_name_H-M   'P 1'
#
loop_
_entity.id
_entity.type
_entity.pdbx_description
1 polymer ?
#
loop_
_entity_poly.entity_id
_entity_poly.type
_entity_poly.pdbx_seq_one_letter_code
_entity_poly.pdbx_strand_id
1 'polypeptide(L)'
;MPYTLKARFYFAIAHLSHQANCVQQGALWSDDFSTLPEDWGINEGVAARLAKPWRSWGKLIKSLNTVDNGDYKAATDDFRSKHTHRFTPHVELGMTQMMKRLPSQDAQKPCYGIGGSDPIMLDVLVNEEKKQCTRLSKSYRAFQKLVSEQSSVLFGESCT
;
A
#
# COMPACT_ATOMS: atom_id res chain seq x y z
N MET A 1 -8.28 -1.01 3.16
CA MET A 1 -7.76 -0.01 2.20
C MET A 1 -6.38 -0.44 1.70
N PRO A 2 -6.04 -0.19 0.42
CA PRO A 2 -4.72 -0.49 -0.17
C PRO A 2 -3.54 0.02 0.67
N TYR A 3 -3.66 1.25 1.20
CA TYR A 3 -2.70 1.85 2.12
C TYR A 3 -2.39 0.97 3.35
N THR A 4 -3.42 0.49 4.06
CA THR A 4 -3.25 -0.37 5.24
C THR A 4 -2.57 -1.70 4.89
N LEU A 5 -2.83 -2.25 3.71
CA LEU A 5 -2.16 -3.46 3.25
C LEU A 5 -0.69 -3.20 2.94
N LYS A 6 -0.35 -2.08 2.27
CA LYS A 6 1.04 -1.67 2.04
C LYS A 6 1.79 -1.51 3.37
N ALA A 7 1.19 -0.86 4.36
CA ALA A 7 1.78 -0.71 5.69
C ALA A 7 2.12 -2.07 6.34
N ARG A 8 1.21 -3.05 6.26
CA ARG A 8 1.48 -4.42 6.75
C ARG A 8 2.61 -5.11 6.00
N PHE A 9 2.72 -4.91 4.68
CA PHE A 9 3.88 -5.40 3.92
C PHE A 9 5.17 -4.75 4.40
N TYR A 10 5.22 -3.42 4.53
CA TYR A 10 6.43 -2.72 5.00
C TYR A 10 6.85 -3.17 6.39
N PHE A 11 5.89 -3.36 7.30
CA PHE A 11 6.14 -3.93 8.62
C PHE A 11 6.81 -5.30 8.54
N ALA A 12 6.19 -6.26 7.84
CA ALA A 12 6.73 -7.60 7.71
C ALA A 12 8.10 -7.63 7.00
N ILE A 13 8.27 -6.83 5.95
CA ILE A 13 9.51 -6.72 5.19
C ILE A 13 10.63 -6.15 6.07
N ALA A 14 10.36 -5.10 6.86
CA ALA A 14 11.35 -4.50 7.74
C ALA A 14 11.88 -5.51 8.77
N HIS A 15 10.99 -6.18 9.51
CA HIS A 15 11.41 -7.17 10.51
C HIS A 15 12.13 -8.37 9.90
N LEU A 16 11.59 -8.95 8.83
CA LEU A 16 12.20 -10.14 8.24
C LEU A 16 13.56 -9.83 7.60
N SER A 17 13.67 -8.68 6.91
CA SER A 17 14.95 -8.26 6.34
C SER A 17 15.96 -7.91 7.42
N HIS A 18 15.52 -7.30 8.53
CA HIS A 18 16.38 -7.05 9.68
C HIS A 18 16.96 -8.35 10.23
N GLN A 19 16.11 -9.31 10.58
CA GLN A 19 16.53 -10.62 11.11
C GLN A 19 17.48 -11.34 10.16
N ALA A 20 17.16 -11.36 8.87
CA ALA A 20 17.97 -12.04 7.88
C ALA A 20 19.32 -11.32 7.66
N ASN A 21 19.36 -9.99 7.74
CA ASN A 21 20.61 -9.22 7.70
C ASN A 21 21.46 -9.46 8.96
N CYS A 22 20.86 -9.59 10.15
CA CYS A 22 21.58 -9.94 11.38
C CYS A 22 22.33 -11.26 11.20
N VAL A 23 21.66 -12.29 10.66
CA VAL A 23 22.29 -13.61 10.42
C VAL A 23 23.35 -13.52 9.33
N GLN A 24 23.09 -12.81 8.23
CA GLN A 24 24.01 -12.71 7.10
C GLN A 24 25.31 -11.95 7.43
N GLN A 25 25.21 -10.87 8.21
CA GLN A 25 26.32 -9.96 8.48
C GLN A 25 26.98 -10.20 9.84
N GLY A 26 26.32 -10.95 10.73
CA GLY A 26 26.86 -11.34 12.03
C GLY A 26 27.37 -10.14 12.83
N ALA A 27 28.66 -10.17 13.20
CA ALA A 27 29.29 -9.12 13.99
C ALA A 27 29.36 -7.73 13.32
N LEU A 28 29.14 -7.65 12.00
CA LEU A 28 29.11 -6.38 11.27
C LEU A 28 27.74 -5.68 11.36
N TRP A 29 26.70 -6.36 11.86
CA TRP A 29 25.36 -5.79 11.99
C TRP A 29 25.14 -5.12 13.35
N SER A 30 24.60 -3.90 13.34
CA SER A 30 24.17 -3.21 14.56
C SER A 30 22.67 -3.39 14.76
N ASP A 31 22.28 -4.14 15.80
CA ASP A 31 20.89 -4.30 16.22
C ASP A 31 20.52 -3.21 17.23
N ASP A 32 20.20 -2.03 16.71
CA ASP A 32 19.80 -0.86 17.49
C ASP A 32 18.60 -0.14 16.84
N PHE A 33 18.00 0.79 17.59
CA PHE A 33 16.84 1.57 17.12
C PHE A 33 17.13 2.49 15.93
N SER A 34 18.40 2.70 15.56
CA SER A 34 18.75 3.43 14.33
C SER A 34 18.62 2.52 13.10
N THR A 35 18.92 1.23 13.27
CA THR A 35 18.80 0.19 12.24
C THR A 35 17.36 -0.28 12.04
N LEU A 36 16.67 -0.62 13.13
CA LEU A 36 15.24 -0.94 13.13
C LEU A 36 14.54 -0.11 14.22
N PRO A 37 13.80 0.95 13.86
CA PRO A 37 13.07 1.74 14.84
C PRO A 37 11.93 0.96 15.48
N GLU A 38 11.33 1.52 16.52
CA GLU A 38 10.09 1.02 17.11
C GLU A 38 8.97 0.91 16.06
N ASP A 39 8.00 0.03 16.33
CA ASP A 39 6.96 -0.37 15.38
C ASP A 39 6.22 0.80 14.71
N TRP A 40 5.96 1.88 15.46
CA TRP A 40 5.30 3.09 14.94
C TRP A 40 6.16 3.89 13.96
N GLY A 41 7.48 3.72 14.00
CA GLY A 41 8.45 4.32 13.09
C GLY A 41 8.63 3.53 11.79
N ILE A 42 8.07 2.33 11.68
CA ILE A 42 8.24 1.47 10.50
C ILE A 42 7.40 1.98 9.34
N ASN A 43 8.08 2.38 8.27
CA ASN A 43 7.47 2.88 7.04
C ASN A 43 8.18 2.31 5.80
N GLU A 44 7.77 2.75 4.60
CA GLU A 44 8.36 2.33 3.34
C GLU A 44 9.88 2.57 3.27
N GLY A 45 10.37 3.70 3.79
CA GLY A 45 11.80 4.03 3.78
C GLY A 45 12.63 3.06 4.63
N VAL A 46 12.14 2.71 5.82
CA VAL A 46 12.77 1.72 6.71
C VAL A 46 12.78 0.36 6.04
N ALA A 47 11.64 -0.10 5.53
CA ALA A 47 11.53 -1.38 4.84
C ALA A 47 12.45 -1.44 3.60
N ALA A 48 12.50 -0.36 2.82
CA ALA A 48 13.34 -0.27 1.64
C ALA A 48 14.83 -0.31 1.97
N ARG A 49 15.26 0.38 3.02
CA ARG A 49 16.65 0.38 3.50
C ARG A 49 17.09 -1.04 3.87
N LEU A 50 16.28 -1.73 4.66
CA LEU A 50 16.60 -3.07 5.16
C LEU A 50 16.50 -4.15 4.07
N ALA A 51 15.55 -4.02 3.14
CA ALA A 51 15.33 -4.98 2.06
C ALA A 51 16.25 -4.77 0.84
N LYS A 52 16.93 -3.61 0.73
CA LYS A 52 17.77 -3.26 -0.42
C LYS A 52 18.81 -4.33 -0.84
N PRO A 53 19.48 -5.05 0.09
CA PRO A 53 20.46 -6.08 -0.28
C PRO A 53 19.85 -7.29 -1.00
N TRP A 54 18.54 -7.53 -0.82
CA TRP A 54 17.86 -8.73 -1.29
C TRP A 54 17.44 -8.59 -2.75
N ARG A 55 17.77 -9.59 -3.58
CA ARG A 55 17.52 -9.55 -5.04
C ARG A 55 16.03 -9.44 -5.36
N SER A 56 15.18 -10.04 -4.54
CA SER A 56 13.72 -10.04 -4.73
C SER A 56 13.07 -8.69 -4.43
N TRP A 57 13.74 -7.80 -3.69
CA TRP A 57 13.19 -6.50 -3.28
C TRP A 57 12.73 -5.65 -4.46
N GLY A 58 13.56 -5.50 -5.50
CA GLY A 58 13.25 -4.65 -6.64
C GLY A 58 11.94 -5.03 -7.36
N LYS A 59 11.65 -6.33 -7.45
CA LYS A 59 10.38 -6.83 -8.03
C LYS A 59 9.20 -6.58 -7.09
N LEU A 60 9.41 -6.76 -5.78
CA LEU A 60 8.38 -6.54 -4.76
C LEU A 60 7.96 -5.08 -4.70
N ILE A 61 8.90 -4.14 -4.54
CA ILE A 61 8.58 -2.71 -4.40
C ILE A 61 7.89 -2.17 -5.65
N LYS A 62 8.35 -2.57 -6.84
CA LYS A 62 7.69 -2.22 -8.11
C LYS A 62 6.25 -2.70 -8.13
N SER A 63 5.98 -3.92 -7.65
CA SER A 63 4.61 -4.44 -7.60
C SER A 63 3.75 -3.72 -6.56
N LEU A 64 4.26 -3.45 -5.36
CA LEU A 64 3.54 -2.76 -4.29
C LEU A 64 3.14 -1.34 -4.69
N ASN A 65 3.97 -0.65 -5.47
CA ASN A 65 3.66 0.69 -5.97
C ASN A 65 2.54 0.68 -7.01
N THR A 66 2.28 -0.45 -7.69
CA THR A 66 1.12 -0.55 -8.61
C THR A 66 -0.22 -0.79 -7.89
N VAL A 67 -0.20 -1.25 -6.64
CA VAL A 67 -1.42 -1.57 -5.87
C VAL A 67 -2.26 -0.32 -5.61
N ASP A 68 -1.62 0.82 -5.38
CA ASP A 68 -2.26 2.10 -5.05
C ASP A 68 -1.81 3.21 -6.01
N ASN A 69 -1.99 2.99 -7.31
CA ASN A 69 -1.56 3.94 -8.35
C ASN A 69 -2.58 5.09 -8.57
N GLY A 70 -3.53 5.30 -7.65
CA GLY A 70 -4.58 6.30 -7.81
C GLY A 70 -5.68 5.95 -8.83
N ASP A 71 -5.46 4.99 -9.74
CA ASP A 71 -6.44 4.57 -10.77
C ASP A 71 -7.84 4.30 -10.19
N TYR A 72 -7.89 3.53 -9.09
CA TYR A 72 -9.15 3.21 -8.40
C TYR A 72 -9.83 4.47 -7.86
N LYS A 73 -9.06 5.38 -7.26
CA LYS A 73 -9.60 6.61 -6.68
C LYS A 73 -10.18 7.51 -7.78
N ALA A 74 -9.51 7.62 -8.91
CA ALA A 74 -9.99 8.37 -10.06
C ALA A 74 -11.24 7.72 -10.68
N ALA A 75 -11.22 6.41 -10.92
CA ALA A 75 -12.31 5.68 -11.57
C ALA A 75 -13.56 5.53 -10.72
N THR A 76 -13.41 5.51 -9.38
CA THR A 76 -14.54 5.35 -8.44
C THR A 76 -14.91 6.64 -7.72
N ASP A 77 -14.44 7.80 -8.21
CA ASP A 77 -14.68 9.10 -7.56
C ASP A 77 -14.41 9.07 -6.04
N ASP A 78 -13.29 8.47 -5.64
CA ASP A 78 -12.87 8.27 -4.26
C ASP A 78 -13.89 7.52 -3.38
N PHE A 79 -14.62 6.56 -3.97
CA PHE A 79 -15.74 5.84 -3.34
C PHE A 79 -15.45 5.39 -1.91
N ARG A 80 -14.33 4.70 -1.68
CA ARG A 80 -13.98 4.12 -0.38
C ARG A 80 -13.74 5.17 0.71
N SER A 81 -13.07 6.27 0.35
CA SER A 81 -12.84 7.41 1.25
C SER A 81 -14.16 8.13 1.56
N LYS A 82 -14.97 8.38 0.53
CA LYS A 82 -16.29 9.03 0.69
C LYS A 82 -17.28 8.16 1.46
N HIS A 83 -17.26 6.85 1.26
CA HIS A 83 -18.08 5.90 2.02
C HIS A 83 -17.73 5.93 3.52
N THR A 84 -16.44 6.09 3.85
CA THR A 84 -15.97 6.10 5.24
C THR A 84 -16.17 7.46 5.93
N HIS A 85 -16.02 8.57 5.19
CA HIS A 85 -15.89 9.92 5.79
C HIS A 85 -16.94 10.93 5.34
N ARG A 86 -17.88 10.56 4.45
CA ARG A 86 -18.91 11.47 3.88
C ARG A 86 -20.24 10.74 3.71
N PHE A 87 -21.23 11.43 3.15
CA PHE A 87 -22.41 10.80 2.60
C PHE A 87 -22.00 9.83 1.48
N THR A 88 -22.35 8.56 1.68
CA THR A 88 -21.93 7.45 0.82
C THR A 88 -22.46 7.67 -0.60
N PRO A 89 -21.59 7.55 -1.63
CA PRO A 89 -22.07 7.44 -2.99
C PRO A 89 -22.87 6.15 -3.14
N HIS A 90 -24.12 6.22 -3.60
CA HIS A 90 -24.89 5.05 -3.98
C HIS A 90 -24.35 4.43 -5.27
N VAL A 91 -24.56 3.12 -5.40
CA VAL A 91 -24.17 2.33 -6.56
C VAL A 91 -25.41 2.09 -7.42
N GLU A 92 -25.30 2.35 -8.72
CA GLU A 92 -26.35 2.25 -9.76
C GLU A 92 -27.60 3.14 -9.60
N LEU A 93 -28.17 3.23 -8.40
CA LEU A 93 -29.42 3.93 -8.13
C LEU A 93 -29.31 4.76 -6.85
N GLY A 94 -29.81 6.00 -6.87
CA GLY A 94 -29.97 6.83 -5.67
C GLY A 94 -29.45 8.26 -5.84
N MET A 95 -29.85 9.14 -4.91
CA MET A 95 -29.38 10.51 -4.86
C MET A 95 -27.98 10.56 -4.24
N THR A 96 -26.99 11.01 -5.00
CA THR A 96 -25.59 11.07 -4.54
C THR A 96 -25.08 12.49 -4.37
N GLN A 97 -24.61 12.80 -3.15
CA GLN A 97 -23.90 14.03 -2.77
C GLN A 97 -24.45 15.32 -3.41
N MET A 98 -25.58 15.82 -2.91
CA MET A 98 -26.24 17.03 -3.43
C MET A 98 -25.45 18.33 -3.22
N MET A 99 -24.49 18.33 -2.29
CA MET A 99 -23.64 19.48 -1.98
C MET A 99 -22.18 19.05 -1.95
N LYS A 100 -21.32 19.78 -2.66
CA LYS A 100 -19.86 19.60 -2.64
C LYS A 100 -19.18 20.93 -2.34
N ARG A 101 -18.17 20.90 -1.48
CA ARG A 101 -17.27 22.04 -1.28
C ARG A 101 -16.18 21.99 -2.35
N LEU A 102 -16.07 23.03 -3.18
CA LEU A 102 -15.19 23.13 -4.34
C LEU A 102 -14.29 24.37 -4.21
N PRO A 103 -13.13 24.40 -4.88
CA PRO A 103 -12.37 25.65 -5.02
C PRO A 103 -13.18 26.65 -5.86
N SER A 104 -13.18 27.93 -5.47
CA SER A 104 -13.70 28.99 -6.34
C SER A 104 -12.83 29.10 -7.60
N GLN A 105 -13.38 29.67 -8.67
CA GLN A 105 -12.63 29.96 -9.90
C GLN A 105 -11.40 30.85 -9.65
N ASP A 106 -11.44 31.65 -8.58
CA ASP A 106 -10.33 32.50 -8.11
C ASP A 106 -9.33 31.79 -7.16
N ALA A 107 -9.45 30.47 -6.98
CA ALA A 107 -8.59 29.57 -6.20
C ALA A 107 -8.33 29.94 -4.70
N GLN A 108 -8.80 31.08 -4.21
CA GLN A 108 -8.51 31.58 -2.86
C GLN A 108 -9.64 31.39 -1.85
N LYS A 109 -10.86 31.06 -2.29
CA LYS A 109 -12.00 30.89 -1.38
C LYS A 109 -12.78 29.59 -1.68
N PRO A 110 -13.23 28.86 -0.65
CA PRO A 110 -14.11 27.72 -0.85
C PRO A 110 -15.49 28.18 -1.33
N CYS A 111 -16.10 27.46 -2.26
CA CYS A 111 -17.52 27.60 -2.61
C CYS A 111 -18.27 26.27 -2.40
N TYR A 112 -19.60 26.34 -2.35
CA TYR A 112 -20.46 25.16 -2.32
C TYR A 112 -21.17 25.03 -3.68
N GLY A 113 -20.95 23.91 -4.36
CA GLY A 113 -21.71 23.52 -5.54
C GLY A 113 -22.93 22.70 -5.10
N ILE A 114 -24.10 23.08 -5.59
CA ILE A 114 -25.35 22.33 -5.42
C ILE A 114 -25.61 21.57 -6.73
N GLY A 115 -25.68 20.24 -6.64
CA GLY A 115 -25.85 19.35 -7.79
C GLY A 115 -25.62 17.90 -7.38
N GLY A 116 -26.42 16.98 -7.90
CA GLY A 116 -26.19 15.54 -7.70
C GLY A 116 -24.92 15.10 -8.42
N SER A 117 -24.22 14.12 -7.87
CA SER A 117 -23.23 13.33 -8.61
C SER A 117 -23.95 12.17 -9.26
N ASP A 118 -23.47 11.68 -10.40
CA ASP A 118 -23.98 10.42 -10.92
C ASP A 118 -23.63 9.26 -9.96
N PRO A 119 -24.54 8.29 -9.77
CA PRO A 119 -24.21 7.06 -9.07
C PRO A 119 -23.03 6.36 -9.72
N ILE A 120 -22.19 5.71 -8.91
CA ILE A 120 -21.12 4.89 -9.45
C ILE A 120 -21.75 3.63 -10.05
N MET A 121 -21.38 3.30 -11.27
CA MET A 121 -21.85 2.07 -11.90
C MET A 121 -21.16 0.86 -11.27
N LEU A 122 -21.93 -0.21 -11.01
CA LEU A 122 -21.44 -1.41 -10.35
C LEU A 122 -20.33 -2.09 -11.15
N ASP A 123 -20.45 -2.10 -12.48
CA ASP A 123 -19.46 -2.68 -13.38
C ASP A 123 -18.09 -1.99 -13.25
N VAL A 124 -18.05 -0.65 -13.14
CA VAL A 124 -16.84 0.14 -12.90
C VAL A 124 -16.21 -0.26 -11.57
N LEU A 125 -17.01 -0.28 -10.49
CA LEU A 125 -16.53 -0.63 -9.17
C LEU A 125 -15.95 -2.05 -9.15
N VAL A 126 -16.70 -3.04 -9.65
CA VAL A 126 -16.28 -4.45 -9.69
C VAL A 126 -15.02 -4.64 -10.54
N ASN A 127 -14.92 -3.97 -11.69
CA ASN A 127 -13.74 -4.06 -12.55
C ASN A 127 -12.49 -3.49 -11.89
N GLU A 128 -12.60 -2.35 -11.20
CA GLU A 128 -11.49 -1.76 -10.47
C GLU A 128 -11.09 -2.60 -9.24
N GLU A 129 -12.04 -3.22 -8.55
CA GLU A 129 -11.74 -4.16 -7.47
C GLU A 129 -11.03 -5.42 -7.96
N LYS A 130 -11.47 -6.01 -9.07
CA LYS A 130 -10.79 -7.15 -9.71
C LYS A 130 -9.34 -6.81 -10.10
N LYS A 131 -9.11 -5.62 -10.65
CA LYS A 131 -7.75 -5.13 -10.97
C LYS A 131 -6.89 -5.04 -9.72
N GLN A 132 -7.40 -4.47 -8.63
CA GLN A 132 -6.68 -4.39 -7.35
C GLN A 132 -6.36 -5.77 -6.76
N CYS A 133 -7.32 -6.70 -6.77
CA CYS A 133 -7.10 -8.08 -6.30
C CYS A 133 -5.97 -8.77 -7.09
N THR A 134 -5.95 -8.58 -8.41
CA THR A 134 -4.90 -9.13 -9.28
C THR A 134 -3.53 -8.51 -8.96
N ARG A 135 -3.46 -7.18 -8.78
CA ARG A 135 -2.23 -6.48 -8.41
C ARG A 135 -1.70 -6.92 -7.05
N LEU A 136 -2.59 -7.03 -6.05
CA LEU A 136 -2.25 -7.54 -4.71
C LEU A 136 -1.74 -8.98 -4.75
N SER A 137 -2.38 -9.85 -5.53
CA SER A 137 -1.93 -11.23 -5.71
C SER A 137 -0.52 -11.30 -6.30
N LYS A 138 -0.21 -10.42 -7.27
CA LYS A 138 1.13 -10.30 -7.83
C LYS A 138 2.15 -9.82 -6.79
N SER A 139 1.78 -8.84 -5.96
CA SER A 139 2.63 -8.35 -4.86
C SER A 139 2.88 -9.43 -3.81
N TYR A 140 1.85 -10.19 -3.44
CA TYR A 140 1.99 -11.28 -2.49
C TYR A 140 2.95 -12.37 -3.01
N ARG A 141 2.86 -12.76 -4.28
CA ARG A 141 3.83 -13.69 -4.90
C ARG A 141 5.25 -13.14 -4.91
N ALA A 142 5.43 -11.83 -5.13
CA ALA A 142 6.75 -11.20 -5.05
C ALA A 142 7.28 -11.18 -3.61
N PHE A 143 6.39 -10.99 -2.63
CA PHE A 143 6.73 -11.05 -1.22
C PHE A 143 7.14 -12.47 -0.80
N GLN A 144 6.43 -13.51 -1.22
CA GLN A 144 6.81 -14.91 -0.98
C GLN A 144 8.23 -15.23 -1.49
N LYS A 145 8.65 -14.63 -2.62
CA LYS A 145 10.02 -14.79 -3.13
C LYS A 145 11.06 -14.15 -2.20
N LEU A 146 10.79 -12.94 -1.70
CA LEU A 146 11.64 -12.29 -0.70
C LEU A 146 11.72 -13.12 0.58
N VAL A 147 10.58 -13.61 1.08
CA VAL A 147 10.53 -14.47 2.27
C VAL A 147 11.35 -15.74 2.05
N SER A 148 11.25 -16.38 0.89
CA SER A 148 12.01 -17.60 0.58
C SER A 148 13.52 -17.34 0.52
N GLU A 149 13.92 -16.22 -0.10
CA GLU A 149 15.32 -15.78 -0.16
C GLU A 149 15.89 -15.54 1.24
N GLN A 150 15.15 -14.82 2.09
CA GLN A 150 15.54 -14.51 3.47
C GLN A 150 15.53 -15.75 4.38
N SER A 151 14.54 -16.61 4.22
CA SER A 151 14.43 -17.87 4.98
C SER A 151 15.60 -18.81 4.68
N SER A 152 16.10 -18.80 3.44
CA SER A 152 17.27 -19.61 3.06
C SER A 152 18.54 -19.17 3.81
N VAL A 153 18.64 -17.89 4.19
CA VAL A 153 19.75 -17.38 5.00
C VAL A 153 19.51 -17.62 6.48
N LEU A 154 18.27 -17.44 6.95
CA LEU A 154 17.90 -17.63 8.36
C LEU A 154 17.98 -19.08 8.83
N PHE A 155 17.61 -20.02 7.96
CA PHE A 155 17.46 -21.43 8.30
C PHE A 155 18.32 -22.37 7.44
N GLY A 156 19.05 -21.85 6.46
CA GLY A 156 20.01 -22.65 5.70
C GLY A 156 21.14 -23.10 6.62
N GLU A 157 21.44 -24.39 6.62
CA GLU A 157 22.53 -24.96 7.40
C GLU A 157 23.84 -24.20 7.11
N SER A 158 24.49 -23.73 8.16
CA SER A 158 25.84 -23.21 8.07
C SER A 158 26.73 -24.37 7.61
N CYS A 159 27.21 -24.35 6.37
CA CYS A 159 28.34 -25.22 6.01
C CYS A 159 29.53 -24.80 6.90
N THR A 160 29.72 -25.55 7.97
CA THR A 160 30.95 -25.62 8.76
C THR A 160 32.10 -26.14 7.91
#